data_AF-A0A838ETB3-F1
#
_entry.id   AF-A0A838ETB3-F1
#
_cell.length_a   1.000
_cell.length_b   1.000
_cell.length_c   1.000
_cell.angle_alpha   90.00
_cell.angle_beta   90.00
_cell.angle_gamma   90.00
#
_symmetry.space_group_name_H-M   'P 1'
#
loop_
_entity.id
_entity.type
_entity.pdbx_description
1 polymer ?
#
loop_
_entity_poly.entity_id
_entity_poly.type
_entity_poly.pdbx_seq_one_letter_code
_entity_poly.pdbx_strand_id
1 'polypeptide(L)'
;MAVIALSTLTFNPTDGIFIGDLFGFIIALPISLFLAYWLSAVKNHFAVVAGAFVGALLGFLILLAWAGPLLHNTDLDGANGGNVFFGSLLLCSILGVVMAMTTDLIIARRRKRDYVRQSAEAH
;
A
#
# COMPACT_ATOMS: atom_id res chain seq x y z
N MET A 1 5.81 30.42 -11.32
CA MET A 1 4.93 29.34 -10.82
C MET A 1 4.57 29.69 -9.40
N ALA A 2 3.28 29.92 -9.11
CA ALA A 2 2.83 30.40 -7.81
C ALA A 2 2.93 29.28 -6.78
N VAL A 3 3.86 29.42 -5.83
CA VAL A 3 3.95 28.59 -4.63
C VAL A 3 2.82 29.03 -3.71
N ILE A 4 1.76 28.22 -3.62
CA ILE A 4 0.69 28.41 -2.64
C ILE A 4 1.25 27.95 -1.30
N ALA A 5 1.84 28.88 -0.56
CA ALA A 5 2.27 28.67 0.81
C ALA A 5 1.05 28.76 1.75
N LEU A 6 0.42 27.62 2.01
CA LEU A 6 -0.21 27.38 3.30
C LEU A 6 0.83 26.65 4.16
N SER A 7 1.12 27.19 5.34
CA SER A 7 2.19 26.78 6.26
C SER A 7 2.36 25.25 6.35
N THR A 8 3.50 24.79 5.84
CA THR A 8 4.10 23.43 5.90
C THR A 8 3.37 22.30 5.18
N LEU A 9 3.02 22.50 3.91
CA LEU A 9 2.82 21.41 2.96
C LEU A 9 3.47 21.80 1.62
N THR A 10 4.75 21.48 1.48
CA THR A 10 5.53 21.75 0.26
C THR A 10 5.45 20.53 -0.66
N PHE A 11 4.48 20.52 -1.57
CA PHE A 11 4.36 19.48 -2.57
C PHE A 11 5.03 19.89 -3.88
N ASN A 12 6.15 19.24 -4.23
CA ASN A 12 6.78 19.41 -5.53
C ASN A 12 6.52 18.17 -6.41
N PRO A 13 5.60 18.26 -7.41
CA PRO A 13 5.28 17.13 -8.28
C PRO A 13 6.42 16.73 -9.23
N THR A 14 7.46 17.55 -9.36
CA THR A 14 8.65 17.27 -10.19
C THR A 14 9.82 16.72 -9.39
N ASP A 15 9.61 16.43 -8.11
CA ASP A 15 10.65 15.87 -7.26
C ASP A 15 10.93 14.40 -7.61
N GLY A 16 12.21 14.04 -7.70
CA GLY A 16 12.65 12.67 -8.00
C GLY A 16 12.20 11.67 -6.93
N ILE A 17 12.02 12.13 -5.69
CA ILE A 17 11.49 11.34 -4.57
C ILE A 17 10.02 11.00 -4.79
N PHE A 18 9.20 11.98 -5.14
CA PHE A 18 7.77 11.77 -5.44
C PHE A 18 7.58 10.83 -6.62
N ILE A 19 8.36 11.02 -7.68
CA ILE A 19 8.32 10.18 -8.88
C ILE A 19 8.71 8.73 -8.52
N GLY A 20 9.77 8.56 -7.74
CA GLY A 20 10.19 7.24 -7.25
C GLY A 20 9.08 6.55 -6.46
N ASP A 21 8.48 7.25 -5.51
CA ASP A 21 7.37 6.74 -4.69
C ASP A 21 6.16 6.34 -5.54
N LEU A 22 5.75 7.21 -6.47
CA LEU A 22 4.62 6.98 -7.37
C LEU A 22 4.83 5.73 -8.25
N PHE A 23 6.01 5.59 -8.87
CA PHE A 23 6.30 4.42 -9.70
C PHE A 23 6.43 3.14 -8.87
N GLY A 24 6.99 3.23 -7.66
CA GLY A 24 7.05 2.12 -6.71
C GLY A 24 5.65 1.64 -6.32
N PHE A 25 4.74 2.56 -6.03
CA PHE A 25 3.33 2.26 -5.74
C PHE A 25 2.61 1.66 -6.95
N ILE A 26 2.76 2.22 -8.15
CA ILE A 26 2.13 1.72 -9.38
C ILE A 26 2.52 0.27 -9.66
N ILE A 27 3.77 -0.11 -9.40
CA ILE A 27 4.24 -1.50 -9.59
C ILE A 27 3.85 -2.39 -8.41
N ALA A 28 3.86 -1.89 -7.18
CA ALA A 28 3.44 -2.66 -6.01
C ALA A 28 1.94 -2.99 -5.99
N LEU A 29 1.11 -2.13 -6.59
CA LEU A 29 -0.34 -2.30 -6.64
C LEU A 29 -0.75 -3.60 -7.36
N PRO A 30 -0.35 -3.89 -8.62
CA PRO A 30 -0.70 -5.14 -9.28
C PRO A 30 -0.09 -6.35 -8.56
N ILE A 31 1.11 -6.24 -7.98
CA ILE A 31 1.75 -7.33 -7.23
C ILE A 31 0.92 -7.67 -5.98
N SER A 32 0.62 -6.68 -5.15
CA SER A 32 -0.16 -6.88 -3.91
C SER A 32 -1.58 -7.35 -4.20
N LEU A 33 -2.26 -6.81 -5.22
CA LEU A 33 -3.57 -7.27 -5.64
C LEU A 33 -3.54 -8.72 -6.15
N PHE A 34 -2.53 -9.07 -6.95
CA PHE A 34 -2.38 -10.42 -7.48
C PHE A 34 -2.14 -11.43 -6.35
N LEU A 35 -1.25 -11.11 -5.40
CA LEU A 35 -1.02 -11.94 -4.22
C LEU A 35 -2.26 -12.05 -3.34
N ALA A 36 -2.98 -10.96 -3.12
CA ALA A 36 -4.20 -10.95 -2.32
C ALA A 36 -5.31 -11.81 -2.95
N TYR A 37 -5.45 -11.77 -4.29
CA TYR A 37 -6.38 -12.61 -5.02
C TYR A 37 -6.01 -14.10 -4.92
N TRP A 38 -4.72 -14.43 -5.07
CA TRP A 38 -4.24 -15.82 -5.02
C TRP A 38 -4.26 -16.44 -3.62
N LEU A 39 -3.97 -15.65 -2.58
CA LEU A 39 -3.94 -16.13 -1.20
C LEU A 39 -5.33 -16.23 -0.57
N SER A 40 -6.30 -15.46 -1.06
CA SER A 40 -7.64 -15.45 -0.49
C SER A 40 -8.40 -16.73 -0.84
N ALA A 41 -8.92 -17.41 0.19
CA ALA A 41 -9.83 -18.55 0.05
C ALA A 41 -11.31 -18.15 0.18
N VAL A 42 -11.62 -16.85 0.08
CA VAL A 42 -12.95 -16.29 0.35
C VAL A 42 -13.78 -16.23 -0.92
N LYS A 43 -15.05 -16.63 -0.83
CA LYS A 43 -16.00 -16.58 -1.96
C LYS A 43 -16.13 -15.18 -2.58
N ASN A 44 -15.96 -14.13 -1.76
CA ASN A 44 -15.95 -12.73 -2.19
C ASN A 44 -14.53 -12.13 -2.14
N HIS A 45 -13.75 -12.37 -3.19
CA HIS A 45 -12.39 -11.85 -3.37
C HIS A 45 -12.35 -10.30 -3.38
N PHE A 46 -13.46 -9.64 -3.69
CA PHE A 46 -13.52 -8.17 -3.81
C PHE A 46 -13.19 -7.46 -2.49
N ALA A 47 -13.59 -8.03 -1.35
CA ALA A 47 -13.31 -7.44 -0.05
C ALA A 47 -11.83 -7.54 0.33
N VAL A 48 -11.17 -8.64 -0.04
CA VAL A 48 -9.72 -8.84 0.21
C VAL A 48 -8.88 -7.98 -0.72
N VAL A 49 -9.29 -7.84 -1.99
CA VAL A 49 -8.70 -6.91 -2.96
C VAL A 49 -8.83 -5.46 -2.51
N ALA A 50 -9.99 -5.06 -1.98
CA ALA A 50 -10.19 -3.72 -1.42
C ALA A 50 -9.28 -3.49 -0.19
N GLY A 51 -9.11 -4.50 0.66
CA GLY A 51 -8.15 -4.46 1.77
C GLY A 51 -6.70 -4.27 1.31
N ALA A 52 -6.27 -5.02 0.29
CA ALA A 52 -4.95 -4.84 -0.34
C ALA A 52 -4.74 -3.43 -0.88
N PHE A 53 -5.75 -2.90 -1.60
CA PHE A 53 -5.69 -1.56 -2.17
C PHE A 53 -5.51 -0.49 -1.08
N VAL A 54 -6.29 -0.56 0.00
CA VAL A 54 -6.19 0.38 1.13
C VAL A 54 -4.83 0.26 1.82
N GLY A 55 -4.31 -0.95 2.01
CA GLY A 55 -2.98 -1.15 2.60
C GLY A 55 -1.84 -0.59 1.74
N ALA A 56 -1.89 -0.81 0.43
CA ALA A 56 -0.91 -0.24 -0.49
C ALA A 56 -0.98 1.29 -0.52
N LEU A 57 -2.20 1.86 -0.51
CA LEU A 57 -2.41 3.31 -0.51
C LEU A 57 -1.90 3.96 0.79
N LEU A 58 -2.07 3.29 1.93
CA LEU A 58 -1.48 3.72 3.20
C LEU A 58 0.05 3.70 3.15
N GLY A 59 0.66 2.68 2.54
CA GLY A 59 2.12 2.61 2.39
C GLY A 59 2.69 3.76 1.58
N PHE A 60 2.01 4.13 0.48
CA PHE A 60 2.37 5.30 -0.32
C PHE A 60 2.28 6.59 0.51
N LEU A 61 1.18 6.81 1.24
CA LEU A 61 1.04 8.00 2.08
C LEU A 61 2.09 8.08 3.19
N ILE A 62 2.46 6.94 3.80
CA ILE A 62 3.49 6.89 4.84
C ILE A 62 4.84 7.29 4.29
N LEU A 63 5.23 6.79 3.11
CA LEU A 63 6.52 7.15 2.51
C LEU A 63 6.53 8.58 2.00
N LEU A 64 5.42 9.07 1.47
CA LEU A 64 5.31 10.46 1.09
C LEU A 64 5.43 11.39 2.30
N ALA A 65 4.84 11.03 3.44
CA ALA A 65 4.94 11.77 4.70
C ALA A 65 6.33 11.69 5.34
N TRP A 66 7.03 10.55 5.20
CA TRP A 66 8.31 10.29 5.85
C TRP A 66 9.51 10.72 4.99
N ALA A 67 9.61 10.18 3.78
CA ALA A 67 10.77 10.34 2.90
C ALA A 67 10.64 11.56 1.98
N GLY A 68 9.41 11.99 1.68
CA GLY A 68 9.14 13.14 0.83
C GLY A 68 8.99 14.47 1.59
N PRO A 69 9.01 15.60 0.86
CA PRO A 69 8.90 16.94 1.44
C PRO A 69 7.47 17.29 1.91
N LEU A 70 6.62 16.29 2.13
CA LEU A 70 5.22 16.49 2.50
C LEU A 70 5.08 17.07 3.91
N LEU A 71 5.95 16.67 4.84
CA LEU A 71 5.98 17.15 6.23
C LEU A 71 7.27 17.90 6.60
N HIS A 72 8.37 17.70 5.87
CA HIS A 72 9.66 18.32 6.15
C HIS A 72 10.09 19.24 5.00
N ASN A 73 10.68 20.39 5.33
CA ASN A 73 11.25 21.33 4.36
C ASN A 73 12.59 20.84 3.76
N THR A 74 13.09 19.69 4.22
CA THR A 74 14.33 19.08 3.74
C THR A 74 14.06 17.61 3.48
N ASP A 75 14.61 17.09 2.39
CA ASP A 75 14.63 15.65 2.16
C ASP A 75 15.48 14.97 3.25
N LEU A 76 15.19 13.68 3.49
CA LEU A 76 16.03 12.88 4.37
C LEU A 76 17.45 12.80 3.77
N ASP A 77 18.49 12.97 4.59
CA ASP A 77 19.87 12.93 4.11
C ASP A 77 20.17 11.53 3.52
N GLY A 78 20.55 11.47 2.24
CA GLY A 78 20.69 10.23 1.48
C GLY A 78 19.42 9.66 0.82
N ALA A 79 18.28 10.36 0.91
CA ALA A 79 17.09 10.04 0.13
C ALA A 79 17.33 10.38 -1.35
N ASN A 80 17.41 9.34 -2.18
CA ASN A 80 17.45 9.45 -3.64
C ASN A 80 16.17 8.80 -4.19
N GLY A 81 15.64 9.31 -5.30
CA GLY A 81 14.46 8.76 -5.98
C GLY A 81 14.53 7.24 -6.21
N GLY A 82 15.72 6.68 -6.44
CA GLY A 82 15.91 5.23 -6.53
C GLY A 82 15.68 4.48 -5.21
N ASN A 83 16.18 5.00 -4.09
CA ASN A 83 15.98 4.38 -2.77
C ASN A 83 14.51 4.43 -2.37
N VAL A 84 13.85 5.56 -2.64
CA VAL A 84 12.42 5.75 -2.35
C VAL A 84 11.58 4.84 -3.25
N PHE A 85 11.94 4.67 -4.53
CA PHE A 85 11.27 3.72 -5.42
C PHE A 85 11.26 2.29 -4.88
N PHE A 86 12.42 1.74 -4.51
CA PHE A 86 12.48 0.38 -3.96
C PHE A 86 11.82 0.28 -2.57
N GLY A 87 11.95 1.33 -1.75
CA GLY A 87 11.26 1.44 -0.47
C GLY A 87 9.74 1.39 -0.62
N SER A 88 9.18 2.18 -1.54
CA SER A 88 7.75 2.23 -1.83
C SER A 88 7.24 0.93 -2.40
N LEU A 89 7.99 0.32 -3.31
CA LEU A 89 7.61 -0.97 -3.88
C LEU A 89 7.49 -2.03 -2.78
N LEU A 90 8.47 -2.11 -1.89
CA LEU A 90 8.52 -3.10 -0.83
C LEU A 90 7.47 -2.81 0.26
N LEU A 91 7.41 -1.58 0.75
CA LEU A 91 6.53 -1.18 1.85
C LEU A 91 5.05 -1.25 1.43
N CYS A 92 4.70 -0.75 0.24
CA CYS A 92 3.33 -0.83 -0.28
C CYS A 92 2.91 -2.29 -0.51
N SER A 93 3.82 -3.14 -0.99
CA SER A 93 3.53 -4.57 -1.17
C SER A 93 3.29 -5.29 0.16
N ILE A 94 4.14 -5.06 1.17
CA ILE A 94 3.96 -5.65 2.51
C ILE A 94 2.66 -5.15 3.13
N LEU A 95 2.41 -3.84 3.18
CA LEU A 95 1.19 -3.32 3.80
C LEU A 95 -0.07 -3.73 3.06
N GLY A 96 -0.02 -3.82 1.72
CA GLY A 96 -1.10 -4.36 0.91
C GLY A 96 -1.41 -5.82 1.28
N VAL A 97 -0.39 -6.67 1.36
CA VAL A 97 -0.56 -8.09 1.72
C VAL A 97 -1.05 -8.25 3.16
N VAL A 98 -0.48 -7.49 4.11
CA VAL A 98 -0.89 -7.53 5.53
C VAL A 98 -2.37 -7.11 5.66
N MET A 99 -2.77 -6.01 5.03
CA MET A 99 -4.17 -5.56 5.09
C MET A 99 -5.14 -6.53 4.40
N ALA A 100 -4.71 -7.16 3.30
CA ALA A 100 -5.47 -8.25 2.68
C ALA A 100 -5.67 -9.42 3.64
N MET A 101 -4.60 -9.90 4.28
CA MET A 101 -4.67 -10.99 5.26
C MET A 101 -5.54 -10.64 6.47
N THR A 102 -5.44 -9.41 7.00
CA THR A 102 -6.31 -8.99 8.11
C THR A 102 -7.77 -8.91 7.68
N THR A 103 -8.04 -8.44 6.47
CA THR A 103 -9.40 -8.36 5.93
C THR A 103 -9.98 -9.75 5.72
N ASP A 104 -9.16 -10.68 5.23
CA ASP A 104 -9.50 -12.10 5.09
C ASP A 104 -9.90 -12.72 6.44
N LEU A 105 -9.04 -12.56 7.47
CA LEU A 105 -9.31 -13.05 8.83
C LEU A 105 -10.56 -12.41 9.47
N ILE A 106 -10.81 -11.12 9.24
CA ILE A 106 -12.00 -10.43 9.74
C ILE A 106 -13.26 -11.01 9.09
N ILE A 107 -13.23 -11.27 7.79
CA ILE A 107 -14.37 -11.86 7.06
C ILE A 107 -14.59 -13.31 7.51
N ALA A 108 -13.52 -14.10 7.66
CA ALA A 108 -13.59 -15.47 8.17
C ALA A 108 -14.26 -15.53 9.55
N ARG A 109 -13.89 -14.60 10.45
CA ARG A 109 -14.48 -14.49 11.79
C ARG A 109 -15.97 -14.10 11.75
N ARG A 110 -16.36 -13.21 10.84
CA ARG A 110 -17.76 -12.71 10.73
C ARG A 110 -18.69 -13.66 10.00
N ARG A 111 -18.19 -14.42 9.01
CA ARG A 111 -18.98 -15.39 8.25
C ARG A 111 -18.22 -16.71 8.09
N LYS A 112 -18.25 -17.53 9.16
CA LYS A 112 -17.73 -18.93 9.13
C LYS A 112 -18.28 -19.77 7.98
N ARG A 113 -19.45 -19.41 7.43
CA ARG A 113 -20.12 -20.08 6.31
C ARG A 113 -19.58 -19.71 4.92
N ASP A 114 -18.76 -18.65 4.81
CA ASP A 114 -18.26 -18.13 3.54
C ASP A 114 -16.84 -18.63 3.19
N TYR A 115 -16.23 -19.43 4.08
CA TYR A 115 -14.91 -20.03 3.87
C TYR A 115 -15.06 -21.41 3.21
N VAL A 116 -14.61 -21.54 1.95
CA VAL A 116 -14.74 -22.79 1.18
C VAL A 116 -13.74 -23.86 1.63
N ARG A 117 -12.57 -23.46 2.15
CA ARG A 117 -11.52 -24.40 2.61
C ARG A 117 -11.77 -25.01 3.99
N GLN A 118 -12.40 -24.28 4.91
CA GLN A 118 -12.53 -24.74 6.29
C GLN A 118 -13.51 -25.91 6.47
N SER A 119 -14.43 -26.10 5.52
CA SER A 119 -15.32 -27.25 5.47
C SER A 119 -14.71 -28.51 4.83
N ALA A 120 -13.61 -28.38 4.08
CA ALA A 120 -13.01 -29.51 3.36
C ALA A 120 -11.95 -30.26 4.19
N GLU A 121 -11.30 -29.60 5.15
CA GLU A 121 -10.24 -30.19 5.99
C GLU A 121 -10.73 -30.65 7.38
N ALA A 122 -12.02 -30.50 7.68
CA ALA A 122 -12.62 -30.91 8.96
C ALA A 122 -13.20 -32.33 8.94
N HIS A 123 -12.84 -33.16 7.95
CA HIS A 123 -13.30 -34.53 7.78
C HIS A 123 -12.15 -35.53 7.87
#